data_AF-A0A8C5VQ66-F1
#
_entry.id   AF-A0A8C5VQ66-F1
#
_cell.length_a   1.000
_cell.length_b   1.000
_cell.length_c   1.000
_cell.angle_alpha   90.00
_cell.angle_beta   90.00
_cell.angle_gamma   90.00
#
_symmetry.space_group_name_H-M   'P 1'
#
loop_
_entity.id
_entity.type
_entity.pdbx_description
1 polymer ?
#
loop_
_entity_poly.entity_id
_entity_poly.type
_entity_poly.pdbx_seq_one_letter_code
_entity_poly.pdbx_strand_id
1 'polypeptide(L)'
;MNRRRKFLLASVLALQNSSFIYPSCRKCFSRIILVSKRSNCPKCGSTGEAENASYRYKLSLKVAESNKLFVITVFGSCLDTFFGLTATDLHKILKAKMEKIQISVTYVHALTTKEKSKH
;
A
#
# COMPACT_ATOMS: atom_id res chain seq x y z
N MET A 1 -9.89 -15.58 22.50
CA MET A 1 -8.78 -15.68 21.52
C MET A 1 -8.63 -17.13 21.08
N ASN A 2 -8.49 -17.41 19.77
CA ASN A 2 -8.38 -18.78 19.26
C ASN A 2 -7.08 -19.45 19.74
N ARG A 3 -7.16 -20.68 20.26
CA ARG A 3 -6.07 -21.41 20.95
C ARG A 3 -4.92 -21.91 20.06
N ARG A 4 -4.94 -21.68 18.74
CA ARG A 4 -3.90 -22.17 17.82
C ARG A 4 -3.05 -21.02 17.26
N ARG A 5 -2.25 -20.40 18.12
CA ARG A 5 -1.16 -19.50 17.70
C ARG A 5 0.16 -20.24 17.92
N LYS A 6 1.04 -20.23 16.92
CA LYS A 6 2.39 -20.83 16.98
C LYS A 6 3.38 -19.76 16.58
N PHE A 7 4.54 -19.74 17.24
CA PHE A 7 5.69 -19.00 16.73
C PHE A 7 6.24 -19.68 15.48
N LEU A 8 6.62 -18.87 14.51
CA LEU A 8 7.18 -19.32 13.25
C LEU A 8 8.57 -18.72 13.14
N LEU A 9 9.60 -19.57 13.13
CA LEU A 9 10.96 -19.17 12.80
C LEU A 9 11.18 -19.53 11.34
N ALA A 10 11.10 -18.54 10.45
CA ALA A 10 11.13 -18.76 9.02
C ALA A 10 11.98 -17.72 8.30
N SER A 11 12.56 -18.14 7.18
CA SER A 11 13.26 -17.25 6.25
C SER A 11 12.29 -16.70 5.22
N VAL A 12 12.37 -15.39 4.94
CA VAL A 12 11.59 -14.75 3.88
C VAL A 12 12.21 -15.08 2.53
N LEU A 13 11.41 -15.67 1.63
CA LEU A 13 11.86 -16.06 0.29
C LEU A 13 11.45 -15.07 -0.79
N ALA A 14 10.21 -14.56 -0.71
CA ALA A 14 9.68 -13.65 -1.73
C ALA A 14 8.52 -12.80 -1.21
N LEU A 15 8.37 -11.62 -1.81
CA LEU A 15 7.12 -10.85 -1.74
C LEU A 15 6.07 -11.52 -2.64
N GLN A 16 4.82 -11.60 -2.18
CA GLN A 16 3.74 -12.23 -2.95
C GLN A 16 2.82 -11.23 -3.65
N ASN A 17 2.81 -9.96 -3.20
CA ASN A 17 1.85 -8.97 -3.66
C ASN A 17 2.58 -7.74 -4.21
N SER A 18 2.03 -7.13 -5.26
CA SER A 18 2.47 -5.83 -5.77
C SER A 18 2.03 -4.65 -4.90
N SER A 19 0.95 -4.81 -4.12
CA SER A 19 0.45 -3.81 -3.18
C SER A 19 0.66 -4.26 -1.73
N PHE A 20 1.39 -3.45 -0.97
CA PHE A 20 1.74 -3.70 0.44
C PHE A 20 1.17 -2.66 1.41
N ILE A 21 0.32 -1.76 0.94
CA ILE A 21 -0.40 -0.76 1.76
C ILE A 21 -1.88 -0.73 1.40
N TYR A 22 -2.74 -0.35 2.35
CA TYR A 22 -4.16 -0.12 2.09
C TYR A 22 -4.70 1.05 2.91
N PRO A 23 -5.70 1.78 2.40
CA PRO A 23 -6.33 2.86 3.13
C PRO A 23 -7.13 2.30 4.31
N SER A 24 -7.03 2.95 5.46
CA SER A 24 -7.54 2.48 6.74
C SER A 24 -8.13 3.59 7.59
N CYS A 25 -9.09 3.22 8.42
CA CYS A 25 -9.76 4.13 9.33
C CYS A 25 -8.86 4.47 10.50
N ARG A 26 -8.72 5.76 10.82
CA ARG A 26 -7.97 6.21 12.01
C ARG A 26 -8.58 5.76 13.33
N LYS A 27 -9.91 5.52 13.36
CA LYS A 27 -10.62 5.14 14.59
C LYS A 27 -10.59 3.63 14.85
N CYS A 28 -10.88 2.80 13.84
CA CYS A 28 -11.05 1.36 14.04
C CYS A 28 -10.08 0.49 13.23
N PHE A 29 -9.11 1.11 12.55
CA PHE A 29 -8.06 0.48 11.73
C PHE A 29 -8.53 -0.42 10.60
N SER A 30 -9.84 -0.45 10.34
CA SER A 30 -10.42 -1.26 9.27
C SER A 30 -10.21 -0.58 7.94
N ARG A 31 -10.17 -1.37 6.86
CA ARG A 31 -10.07 -0.84 5.50
C ARG A 31 -11.23 0.14 5.24
N ILE A 32 -10.91 1.29 4.65
CA ILE A 32 -11.90 2.28 4.23
C ILE A 32 -12.10 2.23 2.72
N ILE A 33 -13.27 2.66 2.29
CA ILE A 33 -13.61 2.84 0.88
C ILE A 33 -13.31 4.30 0.53
N LEU A 34 -12.54 4.51 -0.54
CA LEU A 34 -12.27 5.83 -1.09
C LEU A 34 -13.13 6.00 -2.34
N VAL A 35 -13.98 7.02 -2.36
CA VAL A 35 -14.86 7.34 -3.50
C VAL A 35 -14.68 8.81 -3.84
N SER A 36 -14.11 9.09 -5.02
CA SER A 36 -13.77 10.44 -5.47
C SER A 36 -12.97 11.21 -4.40
N LYS A 37 -13.56 12.23 -3.77
CA LYS A 37 -12.92 13.05 -2.73
C LYS A 37 -13.25 12.61 -1.30
N ARG A 38 -14.11 11.60 -1.11
CA ARG A 38 -14.58 11.18 0.21
C ARG A 38 -14.03 9.81 0.59
N SER A 39 -13.96 9.57 1.89
CA SER A 39 -13.67 8.28 2.49
C SER A 39 -14.82 7.85 3.40
N ASN A 40 -15.09 6.55 3.43
CA ASN A 40 -16.09 5.93 4.30
C ASN A 40 -15.53 4.66 4.94
N CYS A 41 -15.66 4.54 6.26
CA CYS A 41 -15.38 3.32 6.98
C CYS A 41 -16.64 2.45 7.13
N PRO A 42 -16.73 1.29 6.46
CA PRO A 42 -17.91 0.43 6.54
C PRO A 42 -18.10 -0.19 7.93
N LYS A 43 -17.06 -0.22 8.78
CA LYS A 43 -17.13 -0.83 10.11
C LYS A 43 -17.66 0.11 11.19
N CYS A 44 -17.24 1.37 11.21
CA CYS A 44 -17.60 2.31 12.27
C CYS A 44 -18.29 3.58 11.76
N GLY A 45 -18.65 3.64 10.47
CA GLY A 45 -19.36 4.77 9.86
C GLY A 45 -18.56 6.07 9.78
N SER A 46 -17.26 6.05 10.10
CA SER A 46 -16.45 7.28 10.03
C SER A 46 -16.25 7.71 8.59
N THR A 47 -16.57 8.97 8.31
CA THR A 47 -16.40 9.62 7.02
C THR A 47 -15.29 10.67 7.06
N GLY A 48 -14.81 11.10 5.89
CA GLY A 48 -13.82 12.17 5.79
C GLY A 48 -13.38 12.42 4.35
N GLU A 49 -12.33 13.22 4.17
CA GLU A 49 -11.71 13.43 2.85
C GLU A 49 -10.79 12.27 2.48
N ALA A 50 -10.76 11.90 1.19
CA ALA A 50 -9.90 10.87 0.65
C ALA A 50 -8.41 11.23 0.76
N GLU A 51 -8.07 12.51 0.65
CA GLU A 51 -6.70 13.03 0.82
C GLU A 51 -6.17 12.85 2.24
N ASN A 52 -7.08 12.83 3.23
CA ASN A 52 -6.75 12.65 4.64
C ASN A 52 -6.74 11.18 5.07
N ALA A 53 -6.93 10.25 4.13
CA ALA A 53 -6.90 8.82 4.41
C ALA A 53 -5.55 8.41 5.01
N SER A 54 -5.61 7.66 6.11
CA SER A 54 -4.43 7.00 6.67
C SER A 54 -4.23 5.65 6.01
N TYR A 55 -2.99 5.19 5.92
CA TYR A 55 -2.65 3.90 5.33
C TYR A 55 -2.04 2.98 6.38
N ARG A 56 -2.21 1.67 6.16
CA ARG A 56 -1.59 0.60 6.95
C ARG A 56 -0.91 -0.41 6.03
N TYR A 57 0.17 -0.99 6.51
CA TYR A 57 0.85 -2.06 5.81
C TYR A 57 0.02 -3.36 5.79
N LYS A 58 0.11 -4.07 4.66
CA LYS A 58 -0.35 -5.44 4.43
C LYS A 58 0.69 -6.14 3.57
N LEU A 59 1.69 -6.75 4.20
CA LEU A 59 2.80 -7.39 3.49
C LEU A 59 2.56 -8.89 3.41
N SER A 60 2.39 -9.43 2.21
CA SER A 60 2.25 -10.87 1.97
C SER A 60 3.59 -11.45 1.57
N LEU A 61 4.03 -12.47 2.28
CA LEU A 61 5.36 -13.05 2.20
C LEU A 61 5.26 -14.56 1.96
N LYS A 62 6.08 -15.05 1.04
CA LYS A 62 6.41 -16.48 0.96
C LYS A 62 7.60 -16.71 1.89
N VAL A 63 7.44 -17.63 2.83
CA VAL A 63 8.44 -17.94 3.84
C VAL A 63 8.69 -19.45 3.92
N ALA A 64 9.85 -19.84 4.41
CA ALA A 64 10.23 -21.24 4.64
C ALA A 64 10.58 -21.50 6.12
N GLU A 65 9.99 -22.54 6.70
CA GLU A 65 10.40 -23.13 7.98
C GLU A 65 10.80 -24.59 7.71
N SER A 66 12.09 -24.91 7.85
CA SER A 66 12.67 -26.19 7.45
C SER A 66 12.33 -26.52 5.98
N ASN A 67 11.64 -27.64 5.71
CA ASN A 67 11.27 -28.08 4.36
C ASN A 67 9.85 -27.67 3.96
N LYS A 68 9.21 -26.75 4.69
CA LYS A 68 7.83 -26.33 4.47
C LYS A 68 7.77 -24.88 4.03
N LEU A 69 6.91 -24.63 3.04
CA LEU A 69 6.63 -23.30 2.50
C LEU A 69 5.28 -22.80 3.03
N PHE A 70 5.24 -21.53 3.41
CA PHE A 70 4.04 -20.86 3.87
C PHE A 70 3.87 -19.52 3.15
N VAL A 71 2.61 -19.11 2.99
CA VAL A 71 2.27 -17.73 2.68
C VAL A 71 1.68 -17.10 3.92
N ILE A 72 2.36 -16.08 4.44
CA ILE A 72 1.91 -15.32 5.61
C ILE A 72 1.61 -13.89 5.22
N THR A 73 0.73 -13.21 5.97
CA THR A 73 0.51 -11.77 5.81
C THR A 73 0.76 -11.07 7.13
N VAL A 74 1.64 -10.08 7.10
CA VAL A 74 1.97 -9.21 8.23
C VAL A 74 1.22 -7.88 8.05
N PHE A 75 0.60 -7.39 9.12
CA PHE A 75 -0.26 -6.21 9.07
C PHE A 75 0.17 -5.12 10.05
N GLY A 76 -0.09 -3.88 9.66
CA GLY A 76 -0.06 -2.73 10.58
C GLY A 76 1.33 -2.18 10.88
N SER A 77 1.41 -1.41 11.96
CA SER A 77 2.58 -0.59 12.32
C SER A 77 3.79 -1.39 12.80
N CYS A 78 3.66 -2.69 13.05
CA CYS A 78 4.84 -3.53 13.31
C CYS A 78 5.84 -3.54 12.14
N LEU A 79 5.37 -3.21 10.93
CA LEU A 79 6.20 -3.07 9.74
C LEU A 79 6.86 -1.69 9.62
N ASP A 80 6.47 -0.69 10.42
CA ASP A 80 7.06 0.66 10.36
C ASP A 80 8.56 0.61 10.66
N THR A 81 8.99 -0.19 11.65
CA THR A 81 10.41 -0.40 11.98
C THR A 81 11.18 -1.08 10.85
N PHE A 82 10.56 -2.00 10.12
CA PHE A 82 11.21 -2.71 9.01
C PHE A 82 11.37 -1.83 7.77
N PHE A 83 10.38 -0.98 7.48
CA PHE A 83 10.43 -0.06 6.35
C PHE A 83 11.15 1.26 6.68
N GLY A 84 11.29 1.60 7.96
CA GLY A 84 11.85 2.88 8.42
C GLY A 84 10.89 4.06 8.32
N LEU A 85 9.61 3.83 7.97
CA LEU A 85 8.58 4.87 7.87
C LEU A 85 7.17 4.28 7.97
N THR A 86 6.20 5.14 8.31
CA THR A 86 4.80 4.73 8.36
C THR A 86 4.25 4.41 6.97
N ALA A 87 3.27 3.52 6.89
CA ALA A 87 2.57 3.24 5.62
C ALA A 87 1.92 4.48 5.00
N THR A 88 1.52 5.46 5.82
CA THR A 88 0.93 6.72 5.34
C THR A 88 1.99 7.58 4.66
N ASP A 89 3.19 7.68 5.23
CA ASP A 89 4.26 8.47 4.63
C ASP A 89 4.81 7.78 3.38
N LEU A 90 4.87 6.45 3.37
CA LEU A 90 5.24 5.70 2.17
C LEU A 90 4.25 5.94 1.03
N HIS A 91 2.95 5.93 1.34
CA HIS A 91 1.92 6.26 0.37
C HIS A 91 2.12 7.66 -0.24
N LYS A 92 2.39 8.68 0.59
CA LYS A 92 2.63 10.06 0.12
C LYS A 92 3.82 10.12 -0.83
N ILE A 93 4.93 9.45 -0.49
CA ILE A 93 6.14 9.40 -1.33
C ILE A 93 5.83 8.72 -2.67
N LEU A 94 5.14 7.58 -2.64
CA LEU A 94 4.77 6.85 -3.86
C LEU A 94 3.83 7.66 -4.74
N LYS A 95 2.79 8.28 -4.15
CA LYS A 95 1.84 9.14 -4.86
C LYS A 95 2.57 10.30 -5.54
N ALA A 96 3.42 11.02 -4.81
CA ALA A 96 4.19 12.13 -5.36
C ALA A 96 5.15 11.70 -6.48
N LYS A 97 5.77 10.51 -6.37
CA LYS A 97 6.61 9.96 -7.44
C LYS A 97 5.80 9.59 -8.68
N MET A 98 4.63 8.97 -8.50
CA MET A 98 3.75 8.61 -9.61
C MET A 98 3.21 9.84 -10.34
N GLU A 99 2.84 10.90 -9.61
CA GLU A 99 2.42 12.18 -10.20
C GLU A 99 3.54 12.81 -11.05
N LYS A 100 4.79 12.77 -10.57
CA LYS A 100 5.95 13.25 -11.34
C LYS A 100 6.19 12.43 -12.62
N ILE A 101 6.02 11.11 -12.54
CA ILE A 101 6.13 10.22 -13.72
C ILE A 101 5.02 10.53 -14.72
N GLN A 102 3.79 10.75 -14.25
CA GLN A 102 2.67 11.07 -15.13
C GLN A 102 2.92 12.40 -15.87
N ILE A 103 3.42 13.42 -15.15
CA ILE A 103 3.80 14.71 -15.74
C ILE A 103 4.90 14.52 -16.81
N SER A 104 5.95 13.74 -16.51
CA SER A 104 7.04 13.53 -17.46
C SER A 104 6.60 12.78 -18.71
N VAL A 105 5.80 11.72 -18.56
CA VAL A 105 5.23 10.96 -19.69
C VAL A 105 4.34 11.87 -20.55
N THR A 106 3.51 12.70 -19.92
CA THR A 106 2.64 13.66 -20.62
C THR A 106 3.46 14.69 -21.40
N TYR A 107 4.54 15.20 -20.81
CA TYR A 107 5.45 16.15 -21.46
C TYR A 107 6.17 15.53 -22.67
N VAL A 108 6.70 14.30 -22.54
CA VAL A 108 7.35 13.57 -23.64
C VAL A 108 6.35 13.29 -24.78
N HIS A 109 5.11 12.91 -24.44
CA HIS A 109 4.06 12.72 -25.44
C HIS A 109 3.73 14.05 -26.18
N ALA A 110 3.61 15.15 -25.44
CA ALA A 110 3.36 16.47 -26.05
C ALA A 110 4.48 16.91 -27.01
N LEU A 111 5.76 16.65 -26.66
CA LEU A 111 6.89 16.96 -27.54
C LEU A 111 6.89 16.10 -28.81
N THR A 112 6.68 14.79 -28.68
CA THR A 112 6.66 13.85 -29.82
C THR A 112 5.46 14.09 -30.76
N THR A 113 4.33 14.59 -30.25
CA THR A 113 3.20 15.01 -31.10
C THR A 113 3.44 16.32 -31.85
N LYS A 114 4.28 17.23 -31.34
CA LYS A 114 4.61 18.49 -32.02
C LYS A 114 5.59 18.32 -33.18
N GLU A 115 6.44 17.30 -33.15
CA GLU A 115 7.38 17.00 -34.25
C GLU A 115 6.69 16.42 -35.49
N LYS A 116 5.54 15.74 -35.34
CA LYS A 116 4.81 15.13 -36.47
C LYS A 116 3.93 16.09 -37.28
N SER A 117 3.81 17.36 -36.89
CA SER A 117 2.93 18.34 -37.55
C SER A 117 3.68 19.36 -38.44
N LYS A 118 4.96 19.14 -38.75
CA LYS A 118 5.81 20.05 -39.55
C LYS A 118 6.15 19.57 -40.97
N HIS A 119 5.43 18.59 -41.50
CA HIS A 119 5.54 18.18 -42.91
C HIS A 119 4.17 18.18 -43.58
#